data_AF-A0A3C0T1E9-F1
#
_entry.id   AF-A0A3C0T1E9-F1
#
_cell.length_a   1.000
_cell.length_b   1.000
_cell.length_c   1.000
_cell.angle_alpha   90.00
_cell.angle_beta   90.00
_cell.angle_gamma   90.00
#
_symmetry.space_group_name_H-M   'P 1'
#
loop_
_entity.id
_entity.type
_entity.pdbx_description
1 polymer ?
#
loop_
_entity_poly.entity_id
_entity_poly.type
_entity_poly.pdbx_seq_one_letter_code
_entity_poly.pdbx_strand_id
1 'polypeptide(L)'
;MYRTITRTPVSLKKLRYEPFKGRVLFHPQYNQYFGENVHMFEGCDFLAELTQYIPPKGIQYIRRYGTYASRTRGKWSEHPEIVRHAPEGWKVTQNNLTLDEEVLEETECDISDKASRKTWARLIAKIYEIDLFVCPKCGSKMRVIVVIQDVAEIKRILKHLKEIGRSPPGVNYSEILD
;
A
#
# COMPACT_ATOMS: atom_id res chain seq x y z
N MET A 1 10.59 -7.81 -0.93
CA MET A 1 10.09 -6.45 -1.27
C MET A 1 8.87 -6.17 -0.40
N TYR A 2 8.91 -5.12 0.42
CA TYR A 2 8.05 -4.94 1.60
C TYR A 2 6.57 -4.69 1.24
N ARG A 3 5.80 -5.78 1.04
CA ARG A 3 4.34 -5.80 0.85
C ARG A 3 3.56 -5.59 2.16
N THR A 4 4.11 -4.82 3.11
CA THR A 4 3.59 -4.80 4.49
C THR A 4 3.09 -3.44 4.95
N ILE A 5 3.56 -2.34 4.34
CA ILE A 5 3.21 -0.99 4.75
C ILE A 5 2.12 -0.44 3.81
N THR A 6 0.90 -0.94 3.95
CA THR A 6 -0.28 -0.40 3.22
C THR A 6 -0.79 0.91 3.81
N ARG A 7 -0.28 1.30 4.99
CA ARG A 7 -0.49 2.63 5.58
C ARG A 7 0.85 3.20 5.98
N THR A 8 1.17 4.40 5.49
CA THR A 8 2.31 5.17 6.00
C THR A 8 2.10 5.38 7.50
N PRO A 9 3.03 4.90 8.36
CA PRO A 9 2.85 4.95 9.81
C PRO A 9 2.78 6.39 10.34
N VAL A 10 3.37 7.33 9.60
CA VAL A 10 3.46 8.74 9.97
C VAL A 10 3.12 9.62 8.76
N SER A 11 2.40 10.72 9.01
CA SER A 11 2.12 11.75 8.00
C SER A 11 3.22 12.81 8.02
N LEU A 12 3.77 13.16 6.85
CA LEU A 12 4.76 14.22 6.71
C LEU A 12 4.24 15.59 7.21
N LYS A 13 2.92 15.83 7.13
CA LYS A 13 2.30 17.06 7.65
C LYS A 13 2.44 17.20 9.17
N LYS A 14 2.62 16.08 9.87
CA LYS A 14 2.72 16.00 11.34
C LYS A 14 4.17 15.98 11.82
N LEU A 15 5.14 16.06 10.92
CA LEU A 15 6.56 15.90 11.22
C LEU A 15 7.32 17.17 10.85
N ARG A 16 8.12 17.67 11.78
CA ARG A 16 9.07 18.76 11.54
C ARG A 16 10.46 18.32 11.99
N TYR A 17 11.45 18.54 11.14
CA TYR A 17 12.84 18.24 11.47
C TYR A 17 13.58 19.55 11.75
N GLU A 18 14.32 19.60 12.86
CA GLU A 18 15.20 20.70 13.21
C GLU A 18 16.66 20.30 12.92
N PRO A 19 17.26 20.81 11.82
CA PRO A 19 18.60 20.39 11.39
C PRO A 19 19.71 20.74 12.38
N PHE A 20 19.56 21.85 13.10
CA PHE A 20 20.59 22.35 14.02
C PHE A 20 20.80 21.46 15.25
N LYS A 21 19.73 20.82 15.73
CA LYS A 21 19.75 19.95 16.91
C LYS A 21 19.65 18.47 16.57
N GLY A 22 19.43 18.13 15.29
CA GLY A 22 19.20 16.75 14.86
C GLY A 22 17.92 16.14 15.44
N ARG A 23 16.89 16.94 15.72
CA ARG A 23 15.67 16.51 16.40
C ARG A 23 14.45 16.48 15.49
N VAL A 24 13.56 15.55 15.75
CA VAL A 24 12.28 15.39 15.06
C VAL A 24 11.15 15.74 16.01
N LEU A 25 10.35 16.73 15.62
CA LEU A 25 9.10 17.11 16.27
C LEU A 25 7.95 16.37 15.60
N PHE A 26 7.27 15.51 16.34
CA PHE A 26 6.11 14.76 15.88
C PHE A 26 4.84 15.24 16.59
N HIS A 27 3.84 15.63 15.80
CA HIS A 27 2.56 16.16 16.30
C HIS A 27 1.43 15.15 16.04
N PRO A 28 1.23 14.13 16.90
CA PRO A 28 0.09 13.24 16.79
C PRO A 28 -1.24 13.98 16.99
N GLN A 29 -2.34 13.29 16.67
CA GLN A 29 -3.64 13.77 17.09
C GLN A 29 -3.71 13.71 18.62
N TYR A 30 -4.32 14.72 19.25
CA TYR A 30 -4.47 14.76 20.69
C TYR A 30 -5.06 13.46 21.21
N ASN A 31 -4.35 12.80 22.12
CA ASN A 31 -4.79 11.58 22.74
C ASN A 31 -5.17 11.88 24.19
N GLN A 32 -6.45 11.74 24.51
CA GLN A 32 -6.98 12.00 25.84
C GLN A 32 -6.39 11.09 26.93
N TYR A 33 -5.89 9.90 26.56
CA TYR A 33 -5.26 8.98 27.51
C TYR A 33 -3.86 9.44 27.94
N PHE A 34 -3.04 9.91 26.98
CA PHE A 34 -1.67 10.35 27.28
C PHE A 34 -1.60 11.85 27.62
N GLY A 35 -2.64 12.63 27.32
CA GLY A 35 -2.69 14.06 27.60
C GLY A 35 -1.76 14.92 26.73
N GLU A 36 -1.04 14.31 25.80
CA GLU A 36 -0.01 14.95 24.98
C GLU A 36 -0.34 14.87 23.48
N ASN A 37 0.10 15.87 22.73
CA ASN A 37 -0.04 15.97 21.27
C ASN A 37 1.26 16.36 20.56
N VAL A 38 2.38 16.40 21.27
CA VAL A 38 3.70 16.73 20.74
C VAL A 38 4.75 15.83 21.38
N HIS A 39 5.56 15.19 20.55
CA HIS A 39 6.72 14.43 20.99
C HIS A 39 7.98 14.93 20.29
N MET A 40 9.07 15.06 21.04
CA MET A 40 10.40 15.33 20.51
C MET A 40 11.25 14.08 20.58
N PHE A 41 11.87 13.73 19.46
CA PHE A 41 12.79 12.61 19.35
C PHE A 41 14.14 13.08 18.83
N GLU A 42 15.22 12.39 19.18
CA GLU A 42 16.45 12.45 18.39
C GLU A 42 16.20 11.78 17.03
N GLY A 43 16.87 12.25 15.98
CA GLY A 43 16.63 11.76 14.63
C GLY A 43 16.83 10.24 14.49
N CYS A 44 17.87 9.70 15.13
CA CYS A 44 18.16 8.26 15.12
C CYS A 44 17.11 7.46 15.90
N ASP A 45 16.71 7.92 17.08
CA ASP A 45 15.69 7.25 17.90
C ASP A 45 14.33 7.26 17.21
N PHE A 46 13.99 8.38 16.55
CA PHE A 46 12.78 8.47 15.74
C PHE A 46 12.76 7.41 14.62
N LEU A 47 13.89 7.25 13.93
CA LEU A 47 14.01 6.22 12.89
C LEU A 47 13.90 4.82 13.48
N ALA A 48 14.56 4.56 14.61
CA ALA A 48 14.46 3.28 15.31
C ALA A 48 13.00 2.95 15.63
N GLU A 49 12.27 3.89 16.25
CA GLU A 49 10.85 3.75 16.59
C GLU A 49 9.98 3.55 15.34
N LEU A 50 10.25 4.29 14.26
CA LEU A 50 9.55 4.16 12.99
C LEU A 50 9.74 2.78 12.37
N THR A 51 10.96 2.23 12.47
CA THR A 51 11.29 0.93 11.87
C THR A 51 10.74 -0.26 12.66
N GLN A 52 10.31 -0.10 13.91
CA GLN A 52 9.62 -1.15 14.66
C GLN A 52 8.30 -1.60 13.99
N TYR A 53 7.70 -0.70 13.19
CA TYR A 53 6.51 -0.97 12.38
C TYR A 53 6.81 -1.71 11.06
N ILE A 54 8.07 -2.07 10.80
CA ILE A 54 8.46 -2.91 9.68
C ILE A 54 8.62 -4.35 10.19
N PRO A 55 7.80 -5.32 9.73
CA PRO A 55 7.89 -6.67 10.25
C PRO A 55 9.12 -7.36 9.64
N PRO A 56 9.76 -8.28 10.38
CA PRO A 56 10.84 -9.10 9.86
C PRO A 56 10.38 -9.92 8.65
N LYS A 57 11.34 -10.27 7.79
CA LYS A 57 11.08 -11.01 6.54
C LYS A 57 10.37 -12.34 6.84
N GLY A 58 9.27 -12.60 6.15
CA GLY A 58 8.50 -13.84 6.29
C GLY A 58 7.48 -13.83 7.43
N ILE A 59 7.47 -12.79 8.26
CA ILE A 59 6.53 -12.64 9.37
C ILE A 59 5.50 -11.56 9.01
N GLN A 60 4.23 -11.79 9.34
CA GLN A 60 3.16 -10.81 9.21
C GLN A 60 2.74 -10.33 10.59
N TYR A 61 2.27 -9.09 10.71
CA TYR A 61 1.74 -8.58 11.97
C TYR A 61 0.46 -9.31 12.40
N ILE A 62 0.22 -9.34 13.72
CA ILE A 62 -1.02 -9.86 14.34
C ILE A 62 -2.27 -9.26 13.67
N ARG A 63 -2.21 -8.00 13.23
CA ARG A 63 -3.27 -7.30 12.47
C ARG A 63 -3.67 -7.95 11.14
N ARG A 64 -2.94 -8.97 10.67
CA ARG A 64 -3.24 -9.73 9.45
C ARG A 64 -3.77 -11.14 9.72
N TYR A 65 -3.89 -11.54 11.00
CA TYR A 65 -4.35 -12.87 11.39
C TYR A 65 -5.63 -12.82 12.22
N GLY A 66 -6.40 -13.91 12.14
CA GLY A 66 -7.52 -14.21 13.02
C GLY A 66 -8.54 -13.08 13.12
N THR A 67 -8.88 -12.73 14.37
CA THR A 67 -9.85 -11.67 14.71
C THR A 67 -9.37 -10.29 14.26
N TYR A 68 -8.07 -10.01 14.28
CA TYR A 68 -7.53 -8.68 13.96
C TYR A 68 -7.37 -8.41 12.45
N ALA A 69 -7.52 -9.43 11.60
CA ALA A 69 -7.45 -9.26 10.15
C ALA A 69 -8.59 -8.36 9.62
N SER A 70 -8.31 -7.50 8.64
CA SER A 70 -9.29 -6.54 8.11
C SER A 70 -10.60 -7.19 7.63
N ARG A 71 -10.51 -8.38 7.00
CA ARG A 71 -11.69 -9.14 6.53
C ARG A 71 -12.58 -9.59 7.69
N THR A 72 -11.97 -9.98 8.81
CA THR A 72 -12.68 -10.42 10.01
C THR A 72 -13.22 -9.23 10.80
N ARG A 73 -12.47 -8.12 10.83
CA ARG A 73 -12.84 -6.89 11.54
C ARG A 73 -14.16 -6.28 11.09
N GLY A 74 -14.46 -6.30 9.79
CA GLY A 74 -15.75 -5.84 9.27
C GLY A 74 -16.94 -6.69 9.68
N LYS A 75 -16.70 -7.90 10.22
CA LYS A 75 -17.73 -8.85 10.65
C LYS A 75 -17.77 -9.03 12.17
N TRP A 76 -17.09 -8.18 12.94
CA TRP A 76 -17.05 -8.32 14.39
C TRP A 76 -18.42 -8.26 15.04
N SER A 77 -19.33 -7.46 14.51
CA SER A 77 -20.71 -7.34 15.00
C SER A 77 -21.52 -8.64 14.82
N GLU A 78 -21.13 -9.50 13.88
CA GLU A 78 -21.74 -10.82 13.65
C GLU A 78 -21.24 -11.88 14.64
N HIS A 79 -20.18 -11.60 15.42
CA HIS A 79 -19.55 -12.55 16.33
C HIS A 79 -19.91 -12.27 17.80
N PRO A 80 -20.81 -13.05 18.44
CA PRO A 80 -21.29 -12.79 19.80
C PRO A 80 -20.17 -12.80 20.86
N GLU A 81 -19.18 -13.69 20.70
CA GLU A 81 -18.00 -13.77 21.56
C GLU A 81 -17.20 -12.46 21.57
N ILE A 82 -17.05 -11.81 20.41
CA ILE A 82 -16.29 -10.57 20.28
C ILE A 82 -17.08 -9.42 20.88
N VAL A 83 -18.38 -9.33 20.60
CA VAL A 83 -19.27 -8.28 21.13
C VAL A 83 -19.35 -8.34 22.65
N ARG A 84 -19.38 -9.55 23.23
CA ARG A 84 -19.41 -9.76 24.69
C ARG A 84 -18.19 -9.15 25.39
N HIS A 85 -17.01 -9.33 24.81
CA HIS A 85 -15.74 -8.86 25.37
C HIS A 85 -15.32 -7.46 24.88
N ALA A 86 -16.11 -6.83 24.02
CA ALA A 86 -15.80 -5.53 23.48
C ALA A 86 -15.94 -4.43 24.55
N PRO A 87 -15.03 -3.43 24.58
CA PRO A 87 -15.12 -2.31 25.50
C PRO A 87 -16.34 -1.44 25.18
N GLU A 88 -16.92 -0.80 26.20
CA GLU A 88 -18.14 0.00 26.05
C GLU A 88 -18.00 1.13 25.02
N GLY A 89 -16.83 1.78 24.97
CA GLY A 89 -16.56 2.81 23.95
C GLY A 89 -16.66 2.31 22.51
N TRP A 90 -16.35 1.04 22.24
CA TRP A 90 -16.51 0.43 20.92
C TRP A 90 -17.98 0.17 20.59
N LYS A 91 -18.78 -0.31 21.57
CA LYS A 91 -20.22 -0.54 21.40
C LYS A 91 -20.97 0.76 21.10
N VAL A 92 -20.62 1.85 21.80
CA VAL A 92 -21.19 3.19 21.55
C VAL A 92 -20.82 3.70 20.15
N THR A 93 -19.57 3.50 19.71
CA THR A 93 -19.13 3.92 18.37
C THR A 93 -19.84 3.16 17.26
N GLN A 94 -20.10 1.85 17.43
CA GLN A 94 -20.87 1.04 16.47
C GLN A 94 -22.33 1.52 16.36
N ASN A 95 -22.97 1.83 17.50
CA ASN A 95 -24.32 2.36 17.51
C ASN A 95 -24.41 3.74 16.84
N ASN A 96 -23.38 4.59 16.99
CA ASN A 96 -23.33 5.88 16.30
C ASN A 96 -23.07 5.73 14.80
N LEU A 97 -22.25 4.76 14.37
CA LEU A 97 -22.06 4.45 12.94
C LEU A 97 -23.36 4.03 12.25
N THR A 98 -24.26 3.31 12.93
CA THR A 98 -25.58 2.95 12.40
C THR A 98 -26.58 4.11 12.39
N LEU A 99 -26.33 5.18 13.16
CA LEU A 99 -27.14 6.40 13.18
C LEU A 99 -26.64 7.45 12.17
N ASP A 100 -25.34 7.46 11.88
CA ASP A 100 -24.70 8.36 10.90
C ASP A 100 -24.75 7.80 9.45
N GLU A 101 -25.27 6.59 9.24
CA GLU A 101 -25.43 5.98 7.91
C GLU A 101 -26.44 6.70 6.99
N GLU A 102 -27.23 7.66 7.50
CA GLU A 102 -28.06 8.52 6.64
C GLU A 102 -27.32 9.75 6.08
N VAL A 103 -26.15 10.15 6.59
CA VAL A 103 -25.36 11.26 6.01
C VAL A 103 -23.86 11.08 6.28
N LEU A 104 -23.27 10.03 5.72
CA LEU A 104 -21.91 10.13 5.23
C LEU A 104 -22.02 10.09 3.73
N GLU A 105 -22.04 11.28 3.11
CA GLU A 105 -21.56 11.42 1.74
C GLU A 105 -20.16 10.83 1.74
N GLU A 106 -20.08 9.54 1.40
CA GLU A 106 -18.93 8.98 0.74
C GLU A 106 -18.62 10.02 -0.33
N THR A 107 -17.53 10.76 -0.14
CA THR A 107 -16.90 11.40 -1.27
C THR A 107 -16.52 10.23 -2.14
N GLU A 108 -17.43 9.90 -3.06
CA GLU A 108 -17.19 9.06 -4.21
C GLU A 108 -15.91 9.63 -4.79
N CYS A 109 -14.79 9.02 -4.43
CA CYS A 109 -13.62 9.10 -5.25
C CYS A 109 -14.06 8.34 -6.47
N ASP A 110 -14.67 9.09 -7.39
CA ASP A 110 -15.30 8.69 -8.63
C ASP A 110 -14.18 8.26 -9.58
N ILE A 111 -13.43 7.27 -9.13
CA ILE A 111 -12.39 6.59 -9.85
C ILE A 111 -13.16 5.59 -10.67
N SER A 112 -13.69 6.07 -11.80
CA SER A 112 -14.22 5.25 -12.87
C SER A 112 -13.40 3.96 -13.00
N ASP A 113 -14.04 2.82 -13.33
CA ASP A 113 -13.36 1.54 -13.57
C ASP A 113 -12.16 1.64 -14.54
N LYS A 114 -12.11 2.68 -15.38
CA LYS A 114 -10.95 3.01 -16.24
C LYS A 114 -9.76 3.61 -15.47
N ALA A 115 -10.02 4.41 -14.44
CA ALA A 115 -9.01 5.01 -13.59
C ALA A 115 -8.42 3.98 -12.60
N SER A 116 -9.25 3.06 -12.08
CA SER A 116 -8.80 1.96 -11.20
C SER A 116 -7.93 0.92 -11.94
N ARG A 117 -8.23 0.62 -13.21
CA ARG A 117 -7.38 -0.23 -14.08
C ARG A 117 -6.01 0.37 -14.41
N LYS A 118 -5.83 1.69 -14.29
CA LYS A 118 -4.53 2.38 -14.47
C LYS A 118 -3.76 2.55 -13.16
N THR A 119 -4.36 2.17 -12.03
CA THR A 119 -3.75 2.37 -10.70
C THR A 119 -2.48 1.55 -10.55
N TRP A 120 -2.40 0.32 -11.09
CA TRP A 120 -1.16 -0.46 -11.02
C TRP A 120 -0.01 0.27 -11.72
N ALA A 121 -0.20 0.76 -12.95
CA ALA A 121 0.86 1.38 -13.72
C ALA A 121 1.33 2.69 -13.08
N ARG A 122 0.39 3.48 -12.52
CA ARG A 122 0.71 4.68 -11.74
C ARG A 122 1.47 4.34 -10.46
N LEU A 123 1.16 3.22 -9.82
CA LEU A 123 1.89 2.74 -8.65
C LEU A 123 3.31 2.27 -9.01
N ILE A 124 3.50 1.59 -10.14
CA ILE A 124 4.85 1.23 -10.62
C ILE A 124 5.66 2.48 -10.91
N ALA A 125 5.09 3.45 -11.64
CA ALA A 125 5.77 4.73 -11.90
C ALA A 125 6.12 5.49 -10.62
N LYS A 126 5.28 5.42 -9.59
CA LYS A 126 5.56 6.07 -8.30
C LYS A 126 6.62 5.35 -7.46
N ILE A 127 6.64 4.01 -7.50
CA ILE A 127 7.53 3.19 -6.67
C ILE A 127 8.90 3.01 -7.32
N TYR A 128 8.93 2.87 -8.64
CA TYR A 128 10.14 2.55 -9.41
C TYR A 128 10.59 3.71 -10.30
N GLU A 129 9.85 4.83 -10.32
CA GLU A 129 10.16 6.00 -11.18
C GLU A 129 10.17 5.67 -12.69
N ILE A 130 9.54 4.55 -13.08
CA ILE A 130 9.47 4.08 -14.49
C ILE A 130 8.03 4.21 -15.01
N ASP A 131 7.82 5.02 -16.04
CA ASP A 131 6.55 5.09 -16.76
C ASP A 131 6.49 4.04 -17.89
N LEU A 132 5.69 2.99 -17.67
CA LEU A 132 5.48 1.90 -18.63
C LEU A 132 4.71 2.31 -19.89
N PHE A 133 4.11 3.51 -19.91
CA PHE A 133 3.37 4.03 -21.06
C PHE A 133 4.16 5.01 -21.92
N VAL A 134 5.46 5.16 -21.68
CA VAL A 134 6.36 6.00 -22.49
C VAL A 134 7.44 5.12 -23.11
N CYS A 135 7.60 5.21 -24.43
CA CYS A 135 8.68 4.51 -25.12
C CYS A 135 10.04 5.11 -24.73
N PRO A 136 11.00 4.33 -24.22
CA PRO A 136 12.32 4.85 -23.85
C PRO A 136 13.16 5.32 -25.05
N LYS A 137 12.82 4.91 -26.27
CA LYS A 137 13.56 5.32 -27.49
C LYS A 137 13.03 6.59 -28.13
N CYS A 138 11.72 6.84 -28.09
CA CYS A 138 11.09 7.94 -28.84
C CYS A 138 10.14 8.81 -28.01
N GLY A 139 9.94 8.52 -26.72
CA GLY A 139 9.06 9.30 -25.84
C GLY A 139 7.56 9.22 -26.18
N SER A 140 7.17 8.42 -27.18
CA SER A 140 5.79 8.30 -27.61
C SER A 140 4.95 7.50 -26.61
N LYS A 141 3.65 7.84 -26.54
CA LYS A 141 2.69 7.17 -25.66
C LYS A 141 2.39 5.74 -26.13
N MET A 142 2.72 4.75 -25.31
CA MET A 142 2.45 3.34 -25.53
C MET A 142 1.06 2.97 -25.01
N ARG A 143 0.45 1.91 -25.56
CA ARG A 143 -0.81 1.32 -25.07
C ARG A 143 -0.65 -0.19 -24.97
N VAL A 144 -1.20 -0.80 -23.92
CA VAL A 144 -1.27 -2.26 -23.82
C VAL A 144 -2.34 -2.73 -24.80
N ILE A 145 -1.96 -3.58 -25.75
CA ILE A 145 -2.88 -4.13 -26.76
C ILE A 145 -3.41 -5.49 -26.28
N VAL A 146 -2.53 -6.34 -25.74
CA VAL A 146 -2.85 -7.68 -25.27
C VAL A 146 -1.96 -8.03 -24.08
N VAL A 147 -2.48 -8.85 -23.17
CA VAL A 147 -1.71 -9.46 -22.07
C VAL A 147 -1.72 -10.96 -22.32
N ILE A 148 -0.54 -11.52 -22.60
CA ILE A 148 -0.36 -12.95 -22.88
C ILE A 148 0.15 -13.61 -21.60
N GLN A 149 -0.58 -14.61 -21.10
CA GLN A 149 -0.24 -15.34 -19.87
C GLN A 149 0.13 -16.81 -20.13
N ASP A 150 -0.19 -17.34 -21.32
CA ASP A 150 0.17 -18.71 -21.67
C ASP A 150 1.67 -18.84 -21.95
N VAL A 151 2.33 -19.69 -21.18
CA VAL A 151 3.77 -19.96 -21.28
C VAL A 151 4.13 -20.54 -22.65
N ALA A 152 3.28 -21.40 -23.21
CA ALA A 152 3.55 -22.01 -24.52
C ALA A 152 3.53 -20.95 -25.63
N GLU A 153 2.55 -20.04 -25.60
CA GLU A 153 2.44 -18.93 -26.53
C GLU A 153 3.59 -17.93 -26.38
N ILE A 154 3.98 -17.61 -25.14
CA ILE A 154 5.15 -16.77 -24.85
C ILE A 154 6.43 -17.39 -25.45
N LYS A 155 6.69 -18.68 -25.22
CA LYS A 155 7.87 -19.37 -25.78
C LYS A 155 7.89 -19.31 -27.31
N ARG A 156 6.73 -19.52 -27.96
CA ARG A 156 6.61 -19.41 -29.44
C ARG A 156 6.94 -18.01 -29.96
N ILE A 157 6.38 -16.97 -29.33
CA ILE A 157 6.63 -15.57 -29.70
C ILE A 157 8.11 -15.22 -29.53
N LEU A 158 8.70 -15.59 -28.38
CA LEU A 158 10.10 -15.31 -28.10
C LEU A 158 11.06 -16.01 -29.07
N LYS A 159 10.78 -17.27 -29.44
CA LYS A 159 11.55 -17.98 -30.47
C LYS A 159 11.51 -17.25 -31.82
N HIS A 160 10.33 -16.84 -32.24
CA HIS A 160 10.14 -16.10 -33.50
C HIS A 160 10.86 -14.74 -33.50
N LEU A 161 10.80 -13.99 -32.40
CA LEU A 161 11.48 -12.70 -32.28
C LEU A 161 13.01 -12.82 -32.35
N LYS A 162 13.58 -13.91 -31.80
CA LYS A 162 15.01 -14.21 -31.89
C LYS A 162 15.44 -14.46 -33.34
N GLU A 163 14.65 -15.21 -34.11
CA GLU A 163 14.93 -15.51 -35.52
C GLU A 163 14.91 -14.24 -36.40
N ILE A 164 14.09 -13.24 -36.05
CA ILE A 164 13.97 -11.96 -36.78
C ILE A 164 15.01 -10.92 -36.32
N GLY A 165 15.80 -11.20 -35.27
CA GLY A 165 16.77 -10.25 -34.72
C GLY A 165 16.14 -9.04 -34.03
N ARG A 166 14.84 -9.10 -33.71
CA ARG A 166 14.10 -8.06 -32.98
C ARG A 166 13.88 -8.48 -31.53
N SER A 167 14.98 -8.80 -30.86
CA SER A 167 14.96 -9.16 -29.45
C SER A 167 14.40 -8.01 -28.60
N PRO A 168 13.36 -8.23 -27.77
CA PRO A 168 12.96 -7.26 -26.76
C PRO A 168 14.17 -6.82 -25.91
N PRO A 169 14.25 -5.53 -25.54
CA PRO A 169 15.37 -5.01 -24.77
C PRO A 169 15.52 -5.75 -23.43
N GLY A 170 16.72 -6.22 -23.12
CA GLY A 170 17.08 -6.72 -21.78
C GLY A 170 16.67 -8.16 -21.45
N VAL A 171 16.20 -8.96 -22.41
CA VAL A 171 15.85 -10.37 -22.19
C VAL A 171 17.02 -11.28 -22.58
N ASN A 172 17.58 -12.02 -21.61
CA ASN A 172 18.52 -13.10 -21.89
C ASN A 172 17.77 -14.42 -22.08
N TYR A 173 17.76 -14.93 -23.31
CA TYR A 173 16.96 -16.10 -23.70
C TYR A 173 17.53 -17.44 -23.26
N SER A 174 18.79 -17.49 -22.80
CA SER A 174 19.41 -18.73 -22.33
C SER A 174 18.76 -19.29 -21.07
N GLU A 175 17.99 -18.49 -20.34
CA GLU A 175 17.36 -18.89 -19.07
C GLU A 175 15.85 -19.18 -19.20
N ILE A 176 15.22 -18.81 -20.32
CA ILE A 176 13.74 -18.79 -20.46
C ILE A 176 13.23 -19.88 -21.41
N LEU A 177 14.08 -20.36 -22.33
CA LEU A 177 13.69 -21.30 -23.37
C LEU A 177 13.79 -22.78 -22.96
N ASP A 178 14.52 -23.09 -21.89
CA ASP A 178 14.47 -24.39 -21.20
C ASP A 178 13.15 -24.57 -20.43
#